data_AF-A0A3N2EW82-F1
#
_entry.id   AF-A0A3N2EW82-F1
#
_cell.length_a   1.000
_cell.length_b   1.000
_cell.length_c   1.000
_cell.angle_alpha   90.00
_cell.angle_beta   90.00
_cell.angle_gamma   90.00
#
_symmetry.space_group_name_H-M   'P 1'
#
loop_
_entity.id
_entity.type
_entity.pdbx_description
1 polymer ?
#
loop_
_entity_poly.entity_id
_entity_poly.type
_entity_poly.pdbx_seq_one_letter_code
_entity_poly.pdbx_strand_id
1 'polypeptide(L)' 'MTVRAKFQCNSINKSPDNSTAVVHLIAVTTGSTENETWSKYTPSGQLQMVISNPAAAEQFEQGKEYFIDIIPAE' A
#
# COMPACT_ATOMS: atom_id res chain seq x y z
N MET A 1 -8.11 11.09 16.24
CA MET A 1 -7.72 9.67 16.05
C MET A 1 -7.21 9.53 14.63
N THR A 2 -6.05 8.90 14.44
CA THR A 2 -5.46 8.64 13.11
C THR A 2 -5.61 7.16 12.79
N VAL A 3 -5.93 6.83 11.55
CA VAL A 3 -6.02 5.42 11.12
C VAL A 3 -4.70 5.04 10.48
N ARG A 4 -3.92 4.19 11.15
CA ARG A 4 -2.71 3.57 10.61
C ARG A 4 -3.05 2.16 10.14
N ALA A 5 -2.63 1.82 8.93
CA ALA A 5 -2.83 0.52 8.33
C ALA A 5 -1.53 0.01 7.69
N LYS A 6 -1.36 -1.32 7.68
CA LYS A 6 -0.24 -1.98 7.01
C LYS A 6 -0.72 -2.60 5.70
N PHE A 7 0.03 -2.37 4.63
CA PHE A 7 -0.28 -2.86 3.28
C PHE A 7 0.92 -3.57 2.67
N GLN A 8 0.69 -4.70 2.00
CA GLN A 8 1.71 -5.38 1.21
C GLN A 8 1.61 -4.98 -0.25
N CYS A 9 2.75 -4.70 -0.89
CA CYS A 9 2.83 -4.44 -2.32
C CYS A 9 2.64 -5.76 -3.08
N ASN A 10 1.45 -5.96 -3.62
CA ASN A 10 1.09 -7.18 -4.32
C ASN A 10 1.65 -7.22 -5.75
N SER A 11 1.66 -6.08 -6.46
CA SER A 11 2.22 -5.98 -7.81
C SER A 11 2.68 -4.57 -8.17
N ILE A 12 3.66 -4.51 -9.08
CA ILE A 12 4.16 -3.29 -9.70
C ILE A 12 4.18 -3.51 -11.22
N ASN A 13 3.32 -2.81 -11.95
CA ASN A 13 3.24 -2.90 -13.41
C ASN A 13 3.84 -1.66 -14.04
N LYS A 14 4.99 -1.80 -14.71
CA LYS A 14 5.64 -0.69 -15.43
C LYS A 14 5.04 -0.56 -16.83
N SER A 15 4.88 0.68 -17.31
CA SER A 15 4.51 0.92 -18.70
C SER A 15 5.62 0.48 -19.65
N PRO A 16 5.32 0.15 -20.93
CA PRO A 16 6.31 -0.35 -21.88
C PRO A 16 7.50 0.61 -22.11
N ASP A 17 7.26 1.91 -21.94
CA ASP A 17 8.22 3.00 -22.06
C ASP A 17 8.86 3.41 -20.71
N ASN A 18 8.52 2.72 -19.61
CA ASN A 18 8.92 3.05 -18.23
C ASN A 18 8.59 4.47 -17.77
N SER A 19 7.67 5.17 -18.45
CA SER A 19 7.23 6.51 -18.03
C SER A 19 6.34 6.49 -16.79
N THR A 20 5.69 5.35 -16.51
CA THR A 20 4.81 5.18 -15.35
C THR A 20 4.93 3.79 -14.74
N ALA A 21 4.60 3.69 -13.46
CA ALA A 21 4.43 2.43 -12.75
C ALA A 21 3.07 2.42 -12.03
N VAL A 22 2.31 1.34 -12.19
CA VAL A 22 1.08 1.09 -11.44
C VAL A 22 1.41 0.19 -10.25
N VAL A 23 1.33 0.73 -9.05
CA VAL A 23 1.57 0.01 -7.79
C VAL A 23 0.24 -0.40 -7.19
N HIS A 24 0.11 -1.68 -6.83
CA HIS A 24 -1.04 -2.24 -6.14
C HIS A 24 -0.66 -2.75 -4.75
N LEU A 25 -1.34 -2.21 -3.75
CA LEU A 25 -1.15 -2.52 -2.34
C LEU A 25 -2.43 -3.14 -1.78
N ILE A 26 -2.30 -4.23 -1.02
CA ILE A 26 -3.40 -4.90 -0.33
C ILE A 26 -3.18 -4.84 1.17
N ALA A 27 -4.24 -4.63 1.95
CA ALA A 27 -4.12 -4.57 3.40
C ALA A 27 -3.63 -5.91 3.97
N VAL A 28 -2.68 -5.85 4.91
CA VAL A 28 -2.21 -7.03 5.64
C VAL A 28 -3.14 -7.27 6.82
N THR A 29 -3.88 -8.37 6.77
CA THR A 29 -4.94 -8.66 7.75
C THR A 29 -4.56 -9.75 8.76
N THR A 30 -3.44 -10.43 8.55
CA THR A 30 -2.96 -11.56 9.36
C THR A 30 -1.45 -11.45 9.64
N GLY A 31 -0.88 -12.39 10.40
CA GLY A 31 0.57 -12.49 10.60
C GLY A 31 1.15 -11.65 11.75
N SER A 32 0.33 -10.84 12.43
CA SER A 32 0.69 -10.20 13.70
C SER A 32 -0.55 -9.83 14.51
N THR A 33 -0.43 -9.76 15.84
CA THR A 33 -1.53 -9.36 16.74
C THR A 33 -2.05 -7.95 16.43
N GLU A 34 -1.19 -7.06 15.97
CA GLU A 34 -1.56 -5.70 15.52
C GLU A 34 -2.43 -5.75 14.25
N ASN A 35 -2.00 -6.52 13.25
CA ASN A 35 -2.78 -6.72 12.01
C ASN A 35 -4.13 -7.37 12.30
N GLU A 36 -4.19 -8.34 13.21
CA GLU A 36 -5.43 -9.02 13.60
C GLU A 36 -6.40 -8.08 14.33
N THR A 37 -5.88 -7.20 15.19
CA THR A 37 -6.70 -6.21 15.90
C THR A 37 -7.25 -5.16 14.94
N TRP A 38 -6.43 -4.71 13.98
CA TRP A 38 -6.86 -3.79 12.92
C TRP A 38 -7.86 -4.47 11.98
N SER A 39 -7.57 -5.68 11.50
CA SER A 39 -8.39 -6.41 10.53
C SER A 39 -9.73 -6.87 11.09
N LYS A 40 -9.84 -7.04 12.41
CA LYS A 40 -11.12 -7.24 13.11
C LYS A 40 -12.15 -6.15 12.79
N TYR A 41 -11.70 -4.91 12.68
CA TYR A 41 -12.55 -3.75 12.39
C TYR A 41 -12.39 -3.21 10.96
N THR A 42 -11.37 -3.66 10.22
CA THR A 42 -11.10 -3.27 8.83
C THR A 42 -10.64 -4.50 8.05
N PRO A 43 -11.56 -5.40 7.65
CA PRO A 43 -11.21 -6.71 7.12
C PRO A 43 -10.60 -6.67 5.71
N SER A 44 -10.61 -5.52 5.04
CA SER A 44 -10.03 -5.35 3.72
C SER A 44 -9.62 -3.90 3.45
N GLY A 45 -8.68 -3.73 2.51
CA GLY A 45 -8.24 -2.43 2.01
C GLY A 45 -7.40 -2.62 0.75
N GLN A 46 -7.52 -1.69 -0.18
CA GLN A 46 -6.71 -1.65 -1.40
C GLN A 46 -6.26 -0.21 -1.70
N LEU A 47 -5.02 -0.07 -2.15
CA LEU A 47 -4.51 1.19 -2.71
C LEU A 47 -3.90 0.89 -4.08
N GLN A 48 -4.39 1.58 -5.10
CA GLN A 48 -3.84 1.56 -6.45
C GLN A 48 -3.37 2.96 -6.81
N MET A 49 -2.14 3.07 -7.28
CA MET A 49 -1.56 4.35 -7.70
C MET A 49 -0.83 4.21 -9.03
N VAL A 50 -1.00 5.19 -9.91
CA VAL A 50 -0.14 5.39 -11.07
C VAL A 50 0.91 6.42 -10.70
N ILE A 51 2.18 6.03 -10.73
CA ILE A 51 3.31 6.85 -10.33
C ILE A 51 4.12 7.18 -11.58
N SER A 52 4.17 8.46 -11.94
CA SER A 52 5.00 8.98 -13.04
C SER A 52 6.37 9.49 -12.58
N ASN A 53 6.58 9.67 -11.28
CA ASN A 53 7.89 10.01 -10.71
C ASN A 53 8.72 8.73 -10.50
N PRO A 54 9.82 8.52 -11.26
CA PRO A 54 10.62 7.30 -11.15
C PRO A 54 11.17 7.06 -9.74
N ALA A 55 11.66 8.12 -9.08
CA ALA A 55 12.24 8.02 -7.74
C ALA A 55 11.22 7.57 -6.68
N ALA A 56 9.94 7.94 -6.87
CA ALA A 56 8.85 7.48 -6.00
C ALA A 56 8.47 6.02 -6.30
N ALA A 57 8.46 5.63 -7.57
CA ALA A 57 8.18 4.25 -7.97
C ALA A 57 9.24 3.27 -7.43
N GLU A 58 10.50 3.70 -7.37
CA GLU A 58 11.63 2.92 -6.81
C GLU A 58 11.55 2.68 -5.30
N GLN A 59 10.69 3.41 -4.57
CA GLN A 59 10.45 3.15 -3.14
C GLN A 59 9.59 1.90 -2.91
N PHE A 60 8.92 1.40 -3.96
CA PHE A 60 8.05 0.23 -3.88
C PHE A 60 8.75 -1.03 -4.38
N GLU A 61 8.60 -2.11 -3.62
CA GLU A 61 9.13 -3.43 -3.94
C GLU A 61 8.03 -4.47 -3.73
N GLN A 62 7.87 -5.36 -4.69
CA GLN A 62 6.87 -6.41 -4.62
C GLN A 62 7.14 -7.33 -3.42
N GLY A 63 6.09 -7.66 -2.68
CA GLY A 63 6.14 -8.48 -1.47
C GLY A 63 6.46 -7.71 -0.17
N LYS A 64 6.97 -6.46 -0.26
CA LYS A 64 7.23 -5.65 0.93
C LYS A 64 5.97 -5.04 1.54
N GLU A 65 6.03 -4.82 2.84
CA GLU A 65 4.98 -4.19 3.63
C GLU A 65 5.29 -2.70 3.85
N TYR A 66 4.25 -1.88 3.83
CA TYR A 66 4.29 -0.43 3.97
C TYR A 66 3.22 0.02 4.97
N PHE A 67 3.52 1.05 5.75
CA PHE A 67 2.52 1.72 6.57
C PHE A 67 1.87 2.86 5.79
N ILE A 68 0.56 2.99 5.96
CA ILE A 68 -0.24 4.10 5.44
C ILE A 68 -0.94 4.76 6.61
N ASP A 69 -0.75 6.07 6.74
CA ASP A 69 -1.45 6.91 7.70
C ASP A 69 -2.55 7.69 6.99
N ILE A 70 -3.79 7.51 7.48
CA ILE A 70 -4.97 8.20 6.98
C ILE A 70 -5.40 9.21 8.05
N ILE A 71 -5.35 10.48 7.67
CA ILE A 71 -5.73 11.63 8.49
C ILE A 71 -6.73 12.49 7.73
N PRO A 72 -7.70 13.14 8.40
CA PRO A 72 -8.58 14.10 7.74
C PRO A 72 -7.77 15.18 7.02
N ALA A 73 -8.15 15.50 5.78
CA ALA A 73 -7.72 16.71 5.11
C ALA A 73 -8.51 17.91 5.70
N GLU A 74 -7.94 19.11 5.57
CA GLU A 74 -8.58 20.37 6.00
C GLU A 74 -9.88 20.66 5.25
#